data_AF-A0A285ZWY3-F1
#
_entry.id   AF-A0A285ZWY3-F1
#
_cell.length_a   1.000
_cell.length_b   1.000
_cell.length_c   1.000
_cell.angle_alpha   90.00
_cell.angle_beta   90.00
_cell.angle_gamma   90.00
#
_symmetry.space_group_name_H-M   'P 1'
#
loop_
_entity.id
_entity.type
_entity.pdbx_description
1 polymer ?
#
loop_
_entity_poly.entity_id
_entity_poly.type
_entity_poly.pdbx_seq_one_letter_code
_entity_poly.pdbx_strand_id
1 'polypeptide(L)'
;MVYETINNLLKLSVLINMNITEITLKELSEYCLGRQISIGVAESVTAGYLQFTLSQMPQALSIFNGGITTYNIGQKVKHLGLDFIQGLSCNCVSKTTAEVMALQVCNLLNSKMGIAVTGYASPVPEQNIIELHAYMAIAFNHKIVHTHQLFTKENSPAEVQKDYVKQVITEMLVYFTKL
;
A
#
# COMPACT_ATOMS: atom_id res chain seq x y z
N MET A 1 6.98 -12.70 35.85
CA MET A 1 7.51 -13.83 35.05
C MET A 1 6.71 -14.06 33.76
N VAL A 2 5.42 -14.42 33.79
CA VAL A 2 4.61 -14.64 32.56
C VAL A 2 4.48 -13.38 31.66
N TYR A 3 4.23 -12.21 32.25
CA TYR A 3 4.13 -10.93 31.51
C TYR A 3 5.43 -10.52 30.81
N GLU A 4 6.57 -10.83 31.43
CA GLU A 4 7.89 -10.49 30.92
C GLU A 4 8.27 -11.39 29.73
N THR A 5 7.89 -12.67 29.79
CA THR A 5 8.02 -13.62 28.69
C THR A 5 7.14 -13.25 27.49
N ILE A 6 5.89 -12.83 27.71
CA ILE A 6 4.98 -12.38 26.64
C ILE A 6 5.52 -11.10 25.97
N ASN A 7 5.99 -10.13 26.75
CA ASN A 7 6.58 -8.90 26.20
C ASN A 7 7.86 -9.16 25.40
N ASN A 8 8.69 -10.11 25.83
CA ASN A 8 9.89 -10.50 25.08
C ASN A 8 9.56 -11.24 23.78
N LEU A 9 8.52 -12.10 23.78
CA LEU A 9 8.04 -12.77 22.56
C LEU A 9 7.42 -11.78 21.57
N LEU A 10 6.63 -10.82 22.05
CA LEU A 10 6.10 -9.72 21.23
C LEU A 10 7.23 -8.88 20.66
N LYS A 11 8.20 -8.46 21.48
CA LYS A 11 9.37 -7.70 21.03
C LYS A 11 10.18 -8.47 20.01
N LEU A 12 10.38 -9.77 20.21
CA LEU A 12 11.09 -10.64 19.27
C LEU A 12 10.31 -10.82 17.96
N SER A 13 8.99 -10.98 18.00
CA SER A 13 8.15 -11.04 16.79
C SER A 13 8.14 -9.72 16.02
N VAL A 14 8.17 -8.59 16.72
CA VAL A 14 8.29 -7.25 16.13
C VAL A 14 9.68 -7.07 15.52
N LEU A 15 10.75 -7.48 16.21
CA LEU A 15 12.13 -7.45 15.70
C LEU A 15 12.31 -8.34 14.47
N ILE A 16 11.75 -9.55 14.47
CA ILE A 16 11.80 -10.47 13.33
C ILE A 16 11.03 -9.89 12.14
N ASN A 17 9.82 -9.36 12.38
CA ASN A 17 9.04 -8.69 11.33
C ASN A 17 9.70 -7.41 10.81
N MET A 18 10.36 -6.64 11.68
CA MET A 18 11.12 -5.45 11.31
C MET A 18 12.34 -5.82 10.47
N ASN A 19 13.09 -6.87 10.83
CA ASN A 19 14.23 -7.34 10.04
C ASN A 19 13.81 -7.82 8.64
N ILE A 20 12.67 -8.51 8.53
CA ILE A 20 12.12 -8.89 7.22
C ILE A 20 11.75 -7.64 6.42
N THR A 21 11.13 -6.65 7.06
CA THR A 21 10.77 -5.38 6.41
C THR A 21 12.00 -4.60 5.97
N GLU A 22 13.06 -4.56 6.77
CA GLU A 22 14.30 -3.83 6.43
C GLU A 22 15.07 -4.52 5.29
N ILE A 23 15.17 -5.85 5.31
CA ILE A 23 15.76 -6.64 4.20
C ILE A 23 14.97 -6.42 2.92
N THR A 24 13.64 -6.50 2.97
CA THR A 24 12.77 -6.30 1.80
C THR A 24 12.84 -4.88 1.26
N LEU A 25 12.95 -3.86 2.11
CA LEU A 25 13.13 -2.47 1.69
C LEU A 25 14.51 -2.22 1.06
N LYS A 26 15.55 -2.90 1.54
CA LYS A 26 16.87 -2.86 0.91
C LYS A 26 16.84 -3.47 -0.49
N GLU A 27 16.23 -4.63 -0.65
CA GLU A 27 16.07 -5.28 -1.96
C GLU A 27 15.25 -4.41 -2.93
N LEU A 28 14.11 -3.86 -2.47
CA LEU A 28 13.32 -2.91 -3.27
C LEU A 28 14.15 -1.71 -3.71
N SER A 29 14.96 -1.15 -2.82
CA SER A 29 15.88 -0.06 -3.15
C SER A 29 16.85 -0.46 -4.26
N GLU A 30 17.48 -1.63 -4.16
CA GLU A 30 18.43 -2.12 -5.17
C GLU A 30 17.76 -2.30 -6.54
N TYR A 31 16.56 -2.89 -6.59
CA TYR A 31 15.78 -3.02 -7.83
C TYR A 31 15.46 -1.67 -8.46
N CYS A 32 15.02 -0.70 -7.65
CA CYS A 32 14.64 0.62 -8.14
C CYS A 32 15.85 1.40 -8.67
N LEU A 33 16.97 1.39 -7.95
CA LEU A 33 18.18 2.08 -8.37
C LEU A 33 18.76 1.48 -9.66
N GLY A 34 18.87 0.15 -9.72
CA GLY A 34 19.41 -0.54 -10.89
C GLY A 34 18.61 -0.29 -12.18
N ARG A 35 17.33 0.07 -12.07
CA ARG A 35 16.42 0.35 -13.19
C ARG A 35 15.99 1.82 -13.29
N GLN A 36 16.55 2.70 -12.45
CA GLN A 36 16.19 4.11 -12.34
C GLN A 36 14.68 4.33 -12.18
N ILE A 37 14.03 3.56 -11.30
CA ILE A 37 12.58 3.61 -11.06
C ILE A 37 12.29 4.56 -9.90
N SER A 38 11.45 5.56 -10.17
CA SER A 38 10.85 6.41 -9.14
C SER A 38 9.44 5.94 -8.79
N ILE A 39 9.05 6.07 -7.53
CA ILE A 39 7.79 5.57 -6.95
C ILE A 39 6.96 6.74 -6.41
N GLY A 40 5.68 6.75 -6.76
CA GLY A 40 4.64 7.59 -6.16
C GLY A 40 3.52 6.73 -5.59
N VAL A 41 2.88 7.16 -4.49
CA VAL A 41 1.89 6.34 -3.77
C VAL A 41 0.57 7.07 -3.53
N ALA A 42 -0.56 6.43 -3.84
CA ALA A 42 -1.90 6.86 -3.44
C ALA A 42 -2.50 5.92 -2.40
N GLU A 43 -2.72 6.41 -1.17
CA GLU A 43 -3.27 5.61 -0.08
C GLU A 43 -4.70 5.99 0.25
N SER A 44 -5.50 4.99 0.60
CA SER A 44 -6.75 5.17 1.37
C SER A 44 -6.63 4.44 2.70
N VAL A 45 -6.84 3.12 2.69
CA VAL A 45 -6.99 2.32 3.91
C VAL A 45 -5.76 2.37 4.83
N THR A 46 -4.55 2.43 4.27
CA THR A 46 -3.27 2.46 4.99
C THR A 46 -2.86 3.85 5.51
N ALA A 47 -3.60 4.90 5.12
CA ALA A 47 -3.57 6.24 5.72
C ALA A 47 -2.19 6.92 5.85
N GLY A 48 -1.22 6.61 4.98
CA GLY A 48 0.13 7.18 5.04
C GLY A 48 1.19 6.20 5.53
N TYR A 49 0.78 5.03 6.03
CA TYR A 49 1.72 4.04 6.56
C TYR A 49 2.60 3.44 5.46
N LEU A 50 2.10 3.31 4.23
CA LEU A 50 2.93 2.84 3.11
C LEU A 50 3.99 3.90 2.74
N GLN A 51 3.61 5.17 2.67
CA GLN A 51 4.57 6.27 2.47
C GLN A 51 5.63 6.31 3.56
N PHE A 52 5.22 6.17 4.83
CA PHE A 52 6.16 6.05 5.95
C PHE A 52 7.13 4.90 5.75
N THR A 53 6.64 3.69 5.45
CA THR A 53 7.49 2.51 5.23
C THR A 53 8.46 2.70 4.06
N LEU A 54 8.01 3.21 2.92
CA LEU A 54 8.89 3.45 1.76
C LEU A 54 9.92 4.55 2.01
N SER A 55 9.62 5.54 2.85
CA SER A 55 10.60 6.57 3.23
C SER A 55 11.81 6.02 4.00
N GLN A 56 11.69 4.80 4.55
CA GLN A 56 12.77 4.12 5.27
C GLN A 56 13.70 3.30 4.35
N MET A 57 13.42 3.23 3.04
CA MET A 57 14.31 2.56 2.10
C MET A 57 15.70 3.22 2.09
N PRO A 58 16.78 2.44 1.94
CA PRO A 58 18.07 3.00 1.57
C PRO A 58 17.93 3.89 0.33
N GLN A 59 18.55 5.07 0.34
CA GLN A 59 18.51 6.01 -0.80
C GLN A 59 17.08 6.42 -1.22
N ALA A 60 16.12 6.42 -0.27
CA ALA A 60 14.73 6.77 -0.53
C ALA A 60 14.55 8.10 -1.29
N LEU A 61 15.39 9.12 -1.03
CA LEU A 61 15.31 10.41 -1.72
C LEU A 61 15.46 10.29 -3.26
N SER A 62 16.21 9.30 -3.75
CA SER A 62 16.42 9.06 -5.19
C SER A 62 15.32 8.21 -5.83
N ILE A 63 14.46 7.58 -5.01
CA ILE A 63 13.52 6.54 -5.43
C ILE A 63 12.08 6.96 -5.18
N PHE A 64 11.79 7.57 -4.03
CA PHE A 64 10.44 7.81 -3.55
C PHE A 64 10.07 9.29 -3.69
N ASN A 65 9.19 9.59 -4.64
CA ASN A 65 8.72 10.95 -4.94
C ASN A 65 7.67 11.46 -3.94
N GLY A 66 7.25 10.61 -2.98
CA GLY A 66 6.22 10.91 -2.00
C GLY A 66 4.90 10.20 -2.30
N GLY A 67 3.84 10.68 -1.67
CA GLY A 67 2.50 10.13 -1.86
C GLY A 67 1.39 11.09 -1.49
N ILE A 68 0.16 10.60 -1.65
CA ILE A 68 -1.06 11.30 -1.29
C ILE A 68 -2.01 10.35 -0.56
N THR A 69 -2.56 10.80 0.56
CA THR A 69 -3.61 10.08 1.28
C THR A 69 -4.97 10.63 0.87
N THR A 70 -5.76 9.84 0.16
CA THR A 70 -7.11 10.18 -0.32
C THR A 70 -8.17 9.34 0.40
N TYR A 71 -8.33 9.60 1.70
CA TYR A 71 -9.09 8.70 2.59
C TYR A 71 -10.59 8.58 2.22
N ASN A 72 -11.24 9.69 1.88
CA ASN A 72 -12.64 9.69 1.46
C ASN A 72 -12.81 9.86 -0.06
N ILE A 73 -14.01 9.54 -0.56
CA ILE A 73 -14.34 9.65 -1.99
C ILE A 73 -14.10 11.05 -2.55
N GLY A 74 -14.42 12.11 -1.78
CA GLY A 74 -14.19 13.49 -2.21
C GLY A 74 -12.73 13.79 -2.52
N GLN A 75 -11.79 13.25 -1.71
CA GLN A 75 -10.37 13.39 -1.98
C GLN A 75 -9.92 12.56 -3.19
N LYS A 76 -10.47 11.36 -3.38
CA LYS A 76 -10.18 10.53 -4.57
C LYS A 76 -10.64 11.21 -5.86
N VAL A 77 -11.83 11.79 -5.87
CA VAL A 77 -12.37 12.54 -7.02
C VAL A 77 -11.52 13.78 -7.28
N LYS A 78 -11.28 14.60 -6.26
CA LYS A 78 -10.56 15.87 -6.39
C LYS A 78 -9.12 15.70 -6.87
N HIS A 79 -8.40 14.75 -6.31
CA HIS A 79 -6.95 14.65 -6.52
C HIS A 79 -6.54 13.56 -7.51
N LEU A 80 -7.37 12.54 -7.70
CA LEU A 80 -7.07 11.39 -8.56
C LEU A 80 -8.10 11.23 -9.67
N GLY A 81 -9.00 12.20 -9.88
CA GLY A 81 -9.95 12.19 -11.00
C GLY A 81 -10.87 10.97 -11.02
N LEU A 82 -11.11 10.34 -9.86
CA LEU A 82 -12.03 9.21 -9.77
C LEU A 82 -13.45 9.62 -10.20
N ASP A 83 -14.17 8.74 -10.88
CA ASP A 83 -15.58 8.95 -11.13
C ASP A 83 -16.38 8.80 -9.81
N PHE A 84 -17.14 9.83 -9.45
CA PHE A 84 -17.87 9.85 -8.18
C PHE A 84 -18.96 8.79 -8.12
N ILE A 85 -19.69 8.55 -9.21
CA ILE A 85 -20.81 7.60 -9.24
C ILE A 85 -20.28 6.16 -9.15
N GLN A 86 -19.22 5.85 -9.91
CA GLN A 86 -18.52 4.57 -9.83
C GLN A 86 -17.94 4.36 -8.44
N GLY A 87 -17.26 5.36 -7.88
CA GLY A 87 -16.68 5.28 -6.54
C GLY A 87 -17.73 5.06 -5.45
N LEU A 88 -18.91 5.67 -5.56
CA LEU A 88 -19.98 5.53 -4.59
C LEU A 88 -20.57 4.11 -4.60
N SER A 89 -20.69 3.49 -5.78
CA SER A 89 -21.29 2.15 -5.93
C SER A 89 -20.54 1.03 -5.23
N CYS A 90 -19.23 1.21 -4.99
CA CYS A 90 -18.35 0.22 -4.35
C CYS A 90 -17.61 0.79 -3.12
N ASN A 91 -18.04 1.96 -2.62
CA ASN A 91 -17.37 2.70 -1.55
C ASN A 91 -15.85 2.88 -1.78
N CYS A 92 -15.48 3.06 -3.06
CA CYS A 92 -14.09 3.17 -3.53
C CYS A 92 -13.19 1.97 -3.18
N VAL A 93 -13.76 0.81 -2.88
CA VAL A 93 -13.01 -0.43 -2.65
C VAL A 93 -13.29 -1.39 -3.79
N SER A 94 -12.48 -1.28 -4.84
CA SER A 94 -12.54 -2.16 -6.00
C SER A 94 -11.20 -2.24 -6.70
N LYS A 95 -11.03 -3.28 -7.52
CA LYS A 95 -9.93 -3.42 -8.48
C LYS A 95 -9.74 -2.13 -9.29
N THR A 96 -10.80 -1.65 -9.93
CA THR A 96 -10.76 -0.46 -10.80
C THR A 96 -10.39 0.81 -10.02
N THR A 97 -10.86 0.96 -8.79
CA THR A 97 -10.46 2.10 -7.95
C THR A 97 -8.95 2.09 -7.70
N ALA A 98 -8.37 0.94 -7.33
CA ALA A 98 -6.93 0.83 -7.13
C ALA A 98 -6.14 1.13 -8.41
N GLU A 99 -6.59 0.62 -9.56
CA GLU A 99 -5.96 0.87 -10.86
C GLU A 99 -5.96 2.36 -11.23
N VAL A 100 -7.10 3.04 -11.12
CA VAL A 100 -7.20 4.48 -11.40
C VAL A 100 -6.29 5.26 -10.44
N MET A 101 -6.33 4.97 -9.15
CA MET A 101 -5.46 5.62 -8.17
C MET A 101 -3.97 5.44 -8.51
N ALA A 102 -3.54 4.25 -8.93
CA ALA A 102 -2.15 3.96 -9.27
C ALA A 102 -1.69 4.71 -10.53
N LEU A 103 -2.52 4.78 -11.57
CA LEU A 103 -2.22 5.56 -12.78
C LEU A 103 -2.11 7.05 -12.47
N GLN A 104 -3.03 7.56 -11.66
CA GLN A 104 -3.14 9.00 -11.42
C GLN A 104 -2.04 9.50 -10.50
N VAL A 105 -1.56 8.67 -9.57
CA VAL A 105 -0.41 9.06 -8.75
C VAL A 105 0.91 9.08 -9.54
N CYS A 106 1.09 8.23 -10.56
CA CYS A 106 2.21 8.37 -11.50
C CYS A 106 2.27 9.77 -12.11
N ASN A 107 1.13 10.23 -12.62
CA ASN A 107 1.00 11.54 -13.25
C ASN A 107 1.25 12.66 -12.23
N LEU A 108 0.59 12.58 -11.06
CA LEU A 108 0.63 13.60 -10.02
C LEU A 108 2.04 13.84 -9.48
N LEU A 109 2.82 12.77 -9.29
CA LEU A 109 4.15 12.82 -8.69
C LEU A 109 5.29 12.67 -9.69
N ASN A 110 4.98 12.62 -10.99
CA ASN A 110 5.95 12.39 -12.07
C ASN A 110 6.86 11.17 -11.77
N SER A 111 6.25 10.07 -11.34
CA SER A 111 6.95 8.83 -10.99
C SER A 111 6.83 7.80 -12.10
N LYS A 112 7.88 6.99 -12.32
CA LYS A 112 7.84 5.89 -13.29
C LYS A 112 6.89 4.78 -12.84
N MET A 113 6.77 4.58 -11.53
CA MET A 113 5.91 3.61 -10.89
C MET A 113 4.93 4.31 -9.95
N GLY A 114 3.67 3.87 -9.97
CA GLY A 114 2.59 4.35 -9.11
C GLY A 114 1.99 3.18 -8.37
N ILE A 115 1.90 3.29 -7.05
CA ILE A 115 1.31 2.26 -6.20
C ILE A 115 0.04 2.84 -5.59
N ALA A 116 -1.03 2.05 -5.58
CA ALA A 116 -2.24 2.44 -4.87
C ALA A 116 -2.77 1.33 -3.99
N VAL A 117 -3.43 1.71 -2.88
CA VAL A 117 -4.10 0.79 -1.97
C VAL A 117 -5.40 1.38 -1.43
N THR A 118 -6.49 0.63 -1.56
CA THR A 118 -7.84 1.00 -1.08
C THR A 118 -8.54 -0.22 -0.51
N GLY A 119 -9.28 -0.08 0.59
CA GLY A 119 -9.80 -1.25 1.30
C GLY A 119 -10.50 -0.92 2.61
N TYR A 120 -10.83 -1.98 3.34
CA TYR A 120 -11.49 -1.93 4.63
C TYR A 120 -10.53 -2.38 5.73
N ALA A 121 -10.20 -1.47 6.66
CA ALA A 121 -9.49 -1.82 7.89
C ALA A 121 -10.43 -2.15 9.05
N SER A 122 -11.75 -2.04 8.83
CA SER A 122 -12.79 -2.34 9.81
C SER A 122 -14.05 -2.79 9.08
N PRO A 123 -14.88 -3.68 9.68
CA PRO A 123 -16.15 -4.05 9.09
C PRO A 123 -17.08 -2.85 8.91
N VAL A 124 -17.93 -2.90 7.90
CA VAL A 124 -19.02 -1.94 7.66
C VAL A 124 -20.34 -2.72 7.61
N PRO A 125 -20.94 -3.06 8.77
CA PRO A 125 -22.13 -3.92 8.83
C PRO A 125 -23.33 -3.37 8.05
N GLU A 126 -23.48 -2.04 8.02
CA GLU A 126 -24.53 -1.32 7.30
C GLU A 126 -24.50 -1.59 5.78
N GLN A 127 -23.35 -2.00 5.25
CA GLN A 127 -23.13 -2.33 3.84
C GLN A 127 -22.89 -3.83 3.63
N ASN A 128 -23.13 -4.67 4.64
CA ASN A 128 -22.82 -6.11 4.65
C ASN A 128 -21.34 -6.43 4.39
N ILE A 129 -20.43 -5.54 4.78
CA ILE A 129 -18.98 -5.71 4.61
C ILE A 129 -18.41 -6.23 5.92
N ILE A 130 -18.24 -7.54 6.00
CA ILE A 130 -17.73 -8.23 7.19
C ILE A 130 -16.27 -8.65 7.01
N GLU A 131 -15.92 -9.13 5.81
CA GLU A 131 -14.57 -9.56 5.49
C GLU A 131 -13.68 -8.37 5.12
N LEU A 132 -12.58 -8.23 5.85
CA LEU A 132 -11.59 -7.19 5.63
C LEU A 132 -10.73 -7.55 4.41
N HIS A 133 -10.85 -6.73 3.39
CA HIS A 133 -10.04 -6.85 2.18
C HIS A 133 -9.62 -5.47 1.67
N ALA A 134 -8.55 -5.46 0.90
CA ALA A 134 -8.09 -4.31 0.14
C ALA A 134 -7.78 -4.72 -1.30
N TYR A 135 -7.67 -3.72 -2.17
CA TYR A 135 -7.11 -3.86 -3.50
C TYR A 135 -5.86 -3.00 -3.58
N MET A 136 -4.83 -3.55 -4.20
CA MET A 136 -3.63 -2.81 -4.55
C MET A 136 -3.39 -2.89 -6.05
N ALA A 137 -2.80 -1.84 -6.62
CA ALA A 137 -2.36 -1.86 -8.02
C ALA A 137 -0.97 -1.22 -8.18
N ILE A 138 -0.23 -1.71 -9.16
CA ILE A 138 1.03 -1.14 -9.65
C ILE A 138 0.78 -0.63 -11.07
N ALA A 139 0.99 0.65 -11.28
CA ALA A 139 1.18 1.26 -12.57
C ALA A 139 2.68 1.42 -12.85
N PHE A 140 3.14 1.06 -14.04
CA PHE A 140 4.51 1.28 -14.50
C PHE A 140 4.49 1.86 -15.90
N ASN A 141 5.17 2.98 -16.13
CA ASN A 141 5.15 3.73 -17.39
C ASN A 141 3.71 3.96 -17.91
N HIS A 142 2.82 4.44 -17.03
CA HIS A 142 1.42 4.74 -17.33
C HIS A 142 0.55 3.54 -17.76
N LYS A 143 0.96 2.31 -17.43
CA LYS A 143 0.16 1.10 -17.66
C LYS A 143 0.00 0.33 -16.37
N ILE A 144 -1.19 -0.23 -16.14
CA ILE A 144 -1.39 -1.21 -15.07
C ILE A 144 -0.62 -2.47 -15.43
N VAL A 145 0.29 -2.87 -14.55
CA VAL A 145 1.15 -4.05 -14.72
C VAL A 145 0.87 -5.13 -13.68
N HIS A 146 0.26 -4.75 -12.56
CA HIS A 146 -0.10 -5.68 -11.51
C HIS A 146 -1.29 -5.14 -10.70
N THR A 147 -2.17 -6.04 -10.28
CA THR A 147 -3.29 -5.72 -9.40
C THR A 147 -3.63 -6.95 -8.58
N HIS A 148 -3.78 -6.77 -7.28
CA HIS A 148 -3.99 -7.88 -6.35
C HIS A 148 -5.04 -7.51 -5.29
N GLN A 149 -5.81 -8.51 -4.86
CA GLN A 149 -6.71 -8.38 -3.73
C GLN A 149 -5.99 -8.91 -2.49
N LEU A 150 -5.99 -8.10 -1.42
CA LEU A 150 -5.31 -8.36 -0.17
C LEU A 150 -6.33 -8.81 0.88
N PHE A 151 -5.96 -9.79 1.68
CA PHE A 151 -6.77 -10.31 2.78
C PHE A 151 -5.94 -10.34 4.05
N THR A 152 -6.58 -10.10 5.19
CA THR A 152 -5.89 -10.05 6.48
C THR A 152 -6.54 -11.02 7.47
N LYS A 153 -5.73 -11.53 8.40
CA LYS A 153 -6.20 -12.27 9.57
C LYS A 153 -6.20 -11.40 10.84
N GLU A 154 -5.74 -10.16 10.71
CA GLU A 154 -5.69 -9.20 11.80
C GLU A 154 -7.08 -8.64 12.08
N ASN A 155 -7.32 -8.29 13.35
CA ASN A 155 -8.65 -7.88 13.81
C ASN A 155 -8.70 -6.41 14.29
N SER A 156 -7.56 -5.78 14.50
CA SER A 156 -7.51 -4.36 14.88
C SER A 156 -7.22 -3.49 13.65
N PRO A 157 -7.83 -2.30 13.52
CA PRO A 157 -7.64 -1.47 12.33
C PRO A 157 -6.17 -1.13 12.06
N ALA A 158 -5.39 -0.85 13.11
CA ALA A 158 -3.97 -0.53 12.98
C ALA A 158 -3.14 -1.74 12.51
N GLU A 159 -3.39 -2.94 13.02
CA GLU A 159 -2.67 -4.14 12.57
C GLU A 159 -3.08 -4.54 11.15
N VAL A 160 -4.35 -4.39 10.80
CA VAL A 160 -4.83 -4.59 9.42
C VAL A 160 -4.14 -3.65 8.43
N GLN A 161 -4.00 -2.37 8.79
CA GLN A 161 -3.26 -1.40 7.96
C GLN A 161 -1.80 -1.79 7.77
N LYS A 162 -1.13 -2.21 8.86
CA LYS A 162 0.27 -2.68 8.79
C LYS A 162 0.41 -3.93 7.95
N ASP A 163 -0.51 -4.87 8.07
CA ASP A 163 -0.53 -6.11 7.30
C ASP A 163 -0.74 -5.83 5.81
N TYR A 164 -1.67 -4.94 5.44
CA TYR A 164 -1.81 -4.51 4.04
C TYR A 164 -0.54 -3.86 3.49
N VAL A 165 0.15 -3.03 4.27
CA VAL A 165 1.44 -2.47 3.83
C VAL A 165 2.49 -3.57 3.59
N LYS A 166 2.63 -4.54 4.49
CA LYS A 166 3.54 -5.68 4.30
C LYS A 166 3.20 -6.48 3.05
N GLN A 167 1.93 -6.72 2.78
CA GLN A 167 1.48 -7.41 1.58
C GLN A 167 1.79 -6.60 0.31
N VAL A 168 1.56 -5.28 0.31
CA VAL A 168 1.94 -4.40 -0.81
C VAL A 168 3.44 -4.46 -1.10
N ILE A 169 4.29 -4.37 -0.06
CA ILE A 169 5.76 -4.48 -0.21
C ILE A 169 6.15 -5.85 -0.78
N THR A 170 5.50 -6.92 -0.34
CA THR A 170 5.71 -8.28 -0.88
C THR A 170 5.33 -8.36 -2.36
N GLU A 171 4.16 -7.84 -2.75
CA GLU A 171 3.72 -7.85 -4.15
C GLU A 171 4.62 -6.99 -5.05
N MET A 172 5.16 -5.87 -4.53
CA MET A 172 6.16 -5.08 -5.25
C MET A 172 7.42 -5.90 -5.55
N LEU A 173 7.95 -6.65 -4.57
CA LEU A 173 9.11 -7.53 -4.80
C LEU A 173 8.80 -8.65 -5.78
N VAL A 174 7.63 -9.28 -5.67
CA VAL A 174 7.17 -10.31 -6.62
C VAL A 174 7.06 -9.76 -8.03
N TYR A 175 6.66 -8.49 -8.20
CA TYR A 175 6.66 -7.83 -9.50
C TYR A 175 8.10 -7.58 -10.01
N PHE A 176 8.99 -7.04 -9.18
CA PHE A 176 10.38 -6.74 -9.58
C PHE A 176 11.19 -7.98 -9.97
N THR A 177 10.96 -9.12 -9.33
CA THR A 177 11.62 -10.39 -9.68
C THR A 177 11.22 -10.95 -11.06
N LYS A 178 10.14 -10.44 -11.66
CA LYS A 178 9.67 -10.82 -13.00
C LYS A 178 10.16 -9.88 -14.10
N LEU A 179 10.80 -8.77 -13.76
CA LEU A 179 11.34 -7.75 -14.68
C LEU A 179 12.79 -8.01 -15.06
#